data_AF-A0A0D0B7F8-F1
#
_entry.id   AF-A0A0D0B7F8-F1
#
_cell.length_a   1.000
_cell.length_b   1.000
_cell.length_c   1.000
_cell.angle_alpha   90.00
_cell.angle_beta   90.00
_cell.angle_gamma   90.00
#
_symmetry.space_group_name_H-M   'P 1'
#
loop_
_entity.id
_entity.type
_entity.pdbx_description
1 polymer ?
#
loop_
_entity_poly.entity_id
_entity_poly.type
_entity_poly.pdbx_seq_one_letter_code
_entity_poly.pdbx_strand_id
1 'polypeptide(L)' 'FPCLLDGCRQICQSATDLARHRQCLRHRAPEYSCLGCRHPFTRPDALKRHLNAKPACKQRH' A
#
# COMPACT_ATOMS: atom_id res chain seq x y z
N PHE A 1 15.20 -13.66 -1.37
CA PHE A 1 14.33 -13.31 -2.51
C PHE A 1 14.57 -11.84 -2.91
N PRO A 2 15.51 -11.56 -3.82
CA PRO A 2 15.82 -10.20 -4.25
C PRO A 2 14.69 -9.61 -5.11
N CYS A 3 14.41 -8.33 -4.96
CA CYS A 3 13.54 -7.59 -5.87
C CYS A 3 14.30 -7.25 -7.16
N LEU A 4 13.70 -7.55 -8.30
CA LEU A 4 14.31 -7.35 -9.62
C LEU A 4 13.80 -6.09 -10.34
N LEU A 5 13.03 -5.26 -9.64
CA LEU A 5 12.49 -4.02 -10.21
C LEU A 5 13.58 -2.94 -10.21
N ASP A 6 13.67 -2.21 -11.32
CA ASP A 6 14.73 -1.24 -11.55
C ASP A 6 14.78 -0.18 -10.42
N GLY A 7 15.96 0.05 -9.86
CA GLY A 7 16.16 0.95 -8.71
C GLY A 7 15.79 0.38 -7.33
N CYS A 8 15.35 -0.88 -7.21
CA CYS A 8 15.08 -1.52 -5.92
C CYS A 8 16.10 -2.58 -5.55
N ARG A 9 16.83 -2.37 -4.43
CA ARG A 9 17.86 -3.29 -3.92
C ARG A 9 17.38 -4.13 -2.72
N GLN A 10 16.06 -4.21 -2.51
CA GLN A 10 15.53 -4.90 -1.33
C GLN A 10 15.60 -6.43 -1.53
N ILE A 11 16.11 -7.11 -0.52
CA ILE A 11 16.14 -8.58 -0.45
C ILE A 11 15.20 -9.03 0.66
N CYS A 12 14.15 -9.76 0.28
CA CYS A 12 13.16 -10.30 1.22
C CYS A 12 13.58 -11.70 1.69
N GLN A 13 13.15 -12.06 2.90
CA GLN A 13 13.42 -13.36 3.52
C GLN A 13 12.62 -14.51 2.88
N SER A 14 11.43 -14.22 2.33
CA SER A 14 10.55 -15.19 1.70
C SER A 14 9.97 -14.70 0.36
N ALA A 15 9.44 -15.62 -0.45
CA ALA A 15 8.72 -15.29 -1.68
C ALA A 15 7.43 -14.50 -1.38
N THR A 16 6.74 -14.84 -0.29
CA THR A 16 5.53 -14.14 0.18
C THR A 16 5.84 -12.69 0.57
N ASP A 17 6.97 -12.47 1.26
CA ASP A 17 7.44 -11.13 1.58
C ASP A 17 7.82 -10.33 0.33
N LEU A 18 8.46 -10.97 -0.65
CA LEU A 18 8.78 -10.34 -1.92
C LEU A 18 7.50 -9.93 -2.69
N ALA A 19 6.48 -10.80 -2.70
CA ALA A 19 5.19 -10.50 -3.31
C ALA A 19 4.50 -9.31 -2.62
N ARG A 20 4.50 -9.28 -1.27
CA ARG A 20 3.98 -8.14 -0.49
C ARG A 20 4.77 -6.86 -0.73
N HIS A 21 6.09 -6.95 -0.78
CA HIS A 21 6.98 -5.82 -1.06
C HIS A 21 6.69 -5.17 -2.42
N ARG A 22 6.46 -5.98 -3.47
CA ARG A 22 6.09 -5.49 -4.81
C ARG A 22 4.76 -4.72 -4.85
N GLN A 23 3.93 -4.81 -3.80
CA GLN A 23 2.70 -4.01 -3.66
C GLN A 23 2.93 -2.66 -2.98
N CYS A 24 4.15 -2.30 -2.57
CA CYS A 24 4.44 -1.00 -1.97
C CYS A 24 4.39 0.13 -3.01
N LEU A 25 4.19 1.38 -2.54
CA LEU A 25 4.08 2.60 -3.38
C LEU A 25 5.27 2.83 -4.32
N ARG A 26 6.44 2.28 -3.96
CA ARG A 26 7.67 2.36 -4.78
C ARG A 26 7.58 1.51 -6.06
N HIS A 27 6.74 0.47 -6.06
CA HIS A 27 6.62 -0.52 -7.14
C HIS A 27 5.28 -0.46 -7.87
N ARG A 28 4.28 0.19 -7.29
CA ARG A 28 2.94 0.33 -7.85
C ARG A 28 2.35 1.66 -7.45
N ALA A 29 1.70 2.33 -8.41
CA ALA A 29 0.95 3.53 -8.11
C ALA A 29 -0.17 3.23 -7.07
N PRO A 30 -0.45 4.16 -6.15
CA PRO A 30 -1.60 4.02 -5.27
C PRO A 30 -2.90 4.01 -6.07
N GLU A 31 -3.62 2.89 -6.00
CA GLU A 31 -4.96 2.77 -6.62
C GLU A 31 -6.09 3.17 -5.67
N TYR A 32 -5.83 3.25 -4.37
CA TYR A 32 -6.85 3.52 -3.37
C TYR A 32 -6.50 4.81 -2.65
N SER A 33 -7.29 5.86 -2.81
CA SER A 33 -7.07 7.12 -2.12
C SER A 33 -8.20 7.40 -1.14
N CYS A 34 -7.88 7.96 0.02
CA CYS A 34 -8.90 8.41 0.93
C CYS A 34 -9.54 9.72 0.42
N LEU A 35 -10.85 9.77 0.20
CA LEU A 35 -11.57 10.97 -0.24
C LEU A 35 -11.56 12.09 0.82
N GLY A 36 -11.50 11.72 2.10
CA GLY A 36 -11.50 12.69 3.21
C GLY A 36 -10.17 13.40 3.46
N CYS A 37 -9.05 12.69 3.30
CA CYS A 37 -7.71 13.25 3.58
C CYS A 37 -6.75 13.20 2.38
N ARG A 38 -7.22 12.70 1.22
CA ARG A 38 -6.44 12.50 -0.01
C ARG A 38 -5.19 11.62 0.15
N HIS A 39 -5.11 10.87 1.24
CA HIS A 39 -3.96 10.01 1.49
C HIS A 39 -3.98 8.79 0.56
N PRO A 40 -2.90 8.53 -0.17
CA PRO A 40 -2.81 7.39 -1.08
C PRO A 40 -2.48 6.08 -0.34
N PHE A 41 -3.08 5.00 -0.81
CA PHE A 41 -2.84 3.62 -0.38
C PHE A 41 -2.67 2.73 -1.60
N THR A 42 -1.75 1.77 -1.53
CA THR A 42 -1.60 0.76 -2.60
C THR A 42 -2.52 -0.44 -2.42
N ARG A 43 -3.18 -0.55 -1.27
CA ARG A 43 -3.96 -1.71 -0.89
C ARG A 43 -5.33 -1.34 -0.31
N PRO A 44 -6.39 -2.08 -0.67
CA PRO A 44 -7.74 -1.79 -0.20
C PRO A 44 -7.91 -2.06 1.30
N ASP A 45 -7.22 -3.06 1.86
CA ASP A 45 -7.27 -3.35 3.30
C ASP A 45 -6.58 -2.27 4.13
N ALA A 46 -5.53 -1.65 3.61
CA ALA A 46 -4.88 -0.51 4.24
C ALA A 46 -5.83 0.70 4.32
N LEU A 47 -6.55 0.98 3.23
CA LEU A 47 -7.62 1.99 3.23
C LEU A 47 -8.73 1.62 4.22
N LYS A 48 -9.22 0.37 4.20
CA LYS A 48 -10.29 -0.07 5.12
C LYS A 48 -9.91 0.10 6.59
N ARG A 49 -8.69 -0.27 6.96
CA ARG A 49 -8.15 -0.07 8.31
C ARG A 49 -8.02 1.41 8.66
N HIS A 50 -7.57 2.24 7.71
CA HIS A 50 -7.53 3.69 7.88
C HIS A 50 -8.92 4.28 8.15
N LEU A 51 -9.94 3.89 7.37
CA LEU A 51 -11.31 4.36 7.57
C LEU A 51 -11.89 3.88 8.91
N ASN A 52 -11.56 2.68 9.35
CA ASN A 52 -11.99 2.18 10.66
C ASN A 52 -11.36 2.96 11.82
N ALA A 53 -10.08 3.34 11.68
CA ALA A 53 -9.37 4.15 12.67
C ALA A 53 -9.71 5.65 12.60
N LYS A 54 -10.17 6.14 11.43
CA LYS A 54 -10.54 7.54 11.19
C LYS A 54 -11.99 7.65 10.72
N PRO A 55 -12.98 7.65 11.64
CA PRO A 55 -14.39 7.80 11.31
C PRO A 55 -14.69 9.05 10.48
N ALA A 56 -13.99 10.16 10.76
CA ALA A 56 -14.11 11.40 9.99
C ALA A 56 -13.73 11.23 8.51
N CYS A 57 -12.78 10.35 8.21
CA CYS A 57 -12.44 9.99 6.83
C CYS A 57 -13.47 9.00 6.26
N LYS A 58 -13.94 8.04 7.06
CA LYS A 58 -14.97 7.06 6.67
C LYS A 58 -16.27 7.69 6.19
N GLN A 59 -16.71 8.79 6.81
CA GLN A 59 -17.94 9.48 6.42
C GLN A 59 -17.89 10.12 5.02
N ARG A 60 -16.70 10.22 4.43
CA ARG A 60 -16.47 10.86 3.13
C ARG A 60 -16.26 9.86 1.99
N HIS A 61 -16.49 8.57 2.26
CA HIS A 61 -16.41 7.43 1.35
C HIS A 61 -17.75 6.73 1.26
#